data_AF-A0A6I3BPW6-F1
#
_entry.id   AF-A0A6I3BPW6-F1
#
_cell.length_a   1.000
_cell.length_b   1.000
_cell.length_c   1.000
_cell.angle_alpha   90.00
_cell.angle_beta   90.00
_cell.angle_gamma   90.00
#
_symmetry.space_group_name_H-M   'P 1'
#
loop_
_entity.id
_entity.type
_entity.pdbx_description
1 polymer ?
#
loop_
_entity_poly.entity_id
_entity_poly.type
_entity_poly.pdbx_seq_one_letter_code
_entity_poly.pdbx_strand_id
1 'polypeptide(L)'
;MVAAVMRLRWQQVVGGIKAPLFGVVAAFALAAAGTASAAHSVTCYEKLGGKLVEILCPTPVVPSKSVTAKTQGQTRNNPFKLGTAGYTAGFAWKVAVTSVNANAWSVIQAANATNKAPRAGYVDVLVTITATYNGPDTGAGFDLVSNFAVATTKGASYGASPSACGIVPNDAGAAGDYFNGGVLTGNLCFQVPSSVANSLALYWNAFGAKAPWWALR
;
A
#
# COMPACT_ATOMS: atom_id res chain seq x y z
N MET A 1 32.33 -12.80 47.84
CA MET A 1 33.12 -11.59 47.55
C MET A 1 34.10 -11.92 46.44
N VAL A 2 34.19 -11.05 45.43
CA VAL A 2 35.13 -11.05 44.29
C VAL A 2 34.93 -12.12 43.20
N ALA A 3 34.50 -11.67 42.01
CA ALA A 3 34.95 -12.18 40.72
C ALA A 3 34.79 -11.06 39.67
N ALA A 4 35.90 -10.70 39.03
CA ALA A 4 35.99 -9.74 37.94
C ALA A 4 35.80 -10.43 36.57
N VAL A 5 35.77 -9.61 35.52
CA VAL A 5 36.40 -9.80 34.20
C VAL A 5 35.46 -9.64 32.98
N MET A 6 35.94 -8.73 32.10
CA MET A 6 35.71 -8.57 30.66
C MET A 6 34.35 -8.09 30.13
N ARG A 7 34.35 -6.82 29.72
CA ARG A 7 33.73 -6.42 28.45
C ARG A 7 34.79 -5.75 27.57
N LEU A 8 35.14 -6.42 26.47
CA LEU A 8 35.95 -5.84 25.41
C LEU A 8 35.07 -4.98 24.49
N ARG A 9 35.61 -3.79 24.24
CA ARG A 9 35.34 -2.71 23.28
C ARG A 9 34.68 -3.10 21.96
N TRP A 10 33.82 -2.20 21.46
CA TRP A 10 33.92 -1.65 20.09
C TRP A 10 33.63 -0.14 20.13
N GLN A 11 34.55 0.63 19.53
CA GLN A 11 34.54 2.10 19.49
C GLN A 11 33.50 2.62 18.48
N GLN A 12 32.85 3.73 18.80
CA GLN A 12 32.39 4.69 17.79
C GLN A 12 32.87 6.07 18.23
N VAL A 13 33.87 6.57 17.49
CA VAL A 13 34.32 7.95 17.52
C VAL A 13 33.23 8.77 16.84
N VAL A 14 32.61 9.70 17.55
CA VAL A 14 31.87 10.81 16.92
C VAL A 14 32.35 12.09 17.59
N GLY A 15 33.08 12.90 16.81
CA GLY A 15 33.62 14.18 17.25
C GLY A 15 32.52 15.17 17.65
N GLY A 16 32.73 15.84 18.78
CA GLY A 16 31.85 16.88 19.28
C GLY A 16 32.03 18.20 18.53
N ILE A 17 30.93 18.78 18.07
CA ILE A 17 30.83 20.20 17.73
C ILE A 17 30.14 20.87 18.92
N LYS A 18 30.86 21.75 19.63
CA LYS A 18 30.28 22.61 20.68
C LYS A 18 29.55 23.78 20.01
N ALA A 19 28.25 23.90 20.21
CA ALA A 19 27.49 25.10 19.82
C ALA A 19 27.54 26.16 20.95
N PRO A 20 27.74 27.46 20.64
CA PRO A 20 27.66 28.51 21.65
C PRO A 20 26.20 28.86 21.99
N LEU A 21 25.95 29.13 23.27
CA LEU A 21 24.66 29.57 23.81
C LEU A 21 24.39 31.02 23.39
N PHE A 22 23.41 31.25 22.51
CA PHE A 22 22.87 32.57 22.20
C PHE A 22 21.68 32.88 23.12
N GLY A 23 21.74 34.01 23.85
CA GLY A 23 20.60 34.52 24.60
C GLY A 23 19.68 35.33 23.71
N VAL A 24 18.42 34.90 23.56
CA VAL A 24 17.40 35.61 22.77
C VAL A 24 16.52 36.43 23.72
N VAL A 25 16.45 37.74 23.52
CA VAL A 25 15.44 38.59 24.17
C VAL A 25 14.29 38.79 23.18
N ALA A 26 13.15 38.17 23.44
CA ALA A 26 11.95 38.31 22.61
C ALA A 26 11.09 39.48 23.11
N ALA A 27 10.92 40.52 22.30
CA ALA A 27 9.85 41.51 22.51
C ALA A 27 8.56 40.97 21.87
N PHE A 28 7.56 40.67 22.69
CA PHE A 28 6.24 40.24 22.21
C PHE A 28 5.44 41.45 21.72
N ALA A 29 5.27 41.57 20.40
CA ALA A 29 4.24 42.43 19.82
C ALA A 29 2.93 41.62 19.70
N LEU A 30 1.86 42.16 20.28
CA LEU A 30 0.51 41.60 20.18
C LEU A 30 -0.01 41.83 18.74
N ALA A 31 -0.36 40.77 18.01
CA ALA A 31 -0.95 40.90 16.67
C ALA A 31 -2.28 40.15 16.57
N ALA A 32 -3.31 40.90 16.18
CA ALA A 32 -4.66 40.44 15.88
C ALA A 32 -4.72 39.64 14.56
N ALA A 33 -5.73 38.79 14.44
CA ALA A 33 -5.98 37.90 13.31
C ALA A 33 -6.16 38.64 11.97
N GLY A 34 -5.41 38.25 10.95
CA GLY A 34 -5.56 38.73 9.58
C GLY A 34 -4.63 38.01 8.61
N THR A 35 -5.20 37.43 7.55
CA THR A 35 -4.51 36.65 6.52
C THR A 35 -3.71 37.55 5.56
N ALA A 36 -2.40 37.61 5.75
CA ALA A 36 -1.39 37.86 4.71
C ALA A 36 -0.03 37.46 5.29
N SER A 37 0.73 36.58 4.63
CA SER A 37 2.12 36.33 5.00
C SER A 37 2.95 37.53 4.57
N ALA A 38 2.86 38.62 5.34
CA ALA A 38 3.87 39.66 5.33
C ALA A 38 5.11 39.02 5.96
N ALA A 39 6.21 38.95 5.19
CA ALA A 39 7.50 38.61 5.73
C ALA A 39 7.85 39.64 6.81
N HIS A 40 7.65 39.29 8.07
CA HIS A 40 8.21 40.04 9.18
C HIS A 40 9.73 39.99 9.01
N SER A 41 10.33 41.09 8.59
CA SER A 41 11.78 41.24 8.59
C SER A 41 12.21 41.28 10.07
N VAL A 42 12.52 40.11 10.62
CA VAL A 42 13.18 40.02 11.91
C VAL A 42 14.59 40.56 11.70
N THR A 43 14.93 41.64 12.39
CA THR A 43 16.28 42.19 12.40
C THR A 43 17.06 41.51 13.53
N CYS A 44 18.15 40.81 13.21
CA CYS A 44 19.02 40.16 14.19
C CYS A 44 20.26 41.04 14.45
N TYR A 45 20.80 41.00 15.68
CA TYR A 45 22.04 41.69 16.04
C TYR A 45 23.01 40.75 16.74
N GLU A 46 24.31 40.88 16.45
CA GLU A 46 25.39 40.18 17.16
C GLU A 46 26.37 41.19 17.78
N LYS A 47 26.95 40.86 18.94
CA LYS A 47 27.90 41.73 19.64
C LYS A 47 29.34 41.35 19.28
N LEU A 48 30.00 42.19 18.48
CA LEU A 48 31.40 42.04 18.08
C LEU A 48 32.22 43.18 18.66
N GLY A 49 33.27 42.86 19.43
CA GLY A 49 34.19 43.86 20.00
C GLY A 49 33.52 44.93 20.88
N GLY A 50 32.37 44.60 21.50
CA GLY A 50 31.62 45.52 22.36
C GLY A 50 30.51 46.33 21.67
N LYS A 51 30.39 46.29 20.33
CA LYS A 51 29.33 46.96 19.57
C LYS A 51 28.32 45.97 19.00
N LEU A 52 27.05 46.38 18.92
CA LEU A 52 25.99 45.63 18.25
C LEU A 52 26.07 45.90 16.75
N VAL A 53 26.06 44.82 15.95
CA VAL A 53 26.08 44.86 14.48
C VAL A 53 24.84 44.13 13.97
N GLU A 54 24.15 44.74 13.01
CA GLU A 54 22.97 44.17 12.37
C GLU A 54 23.36 43.04 11.41
N ILE A 55 22.68 41.90 11.51
CA ILE A 55 22.91 40.71 10.68
C ILE A 55 21.60 40.19 10.10
N LEU A 56 21.68 39.59 8.91
CA LEU A 56 20.57 38.87 8.30
C LEU A 56 20.25 37.64 9.17
N CYS A 57 19.03 37.58 9.71
CA CYS A 57 18.59 36.39 10.41
C CYS A 57 18.59 35.20 9.44
N PRO A 58 19.02 34.00 9.86
CA PRO A 58 18.80 32.80 9.08
C PRO A 58 17.28 32.64 8.89
N THR A 59 16.82 32.54 7.64
CA THR A 59 15.41 32.23 7.36
C THR A 59 15.04 30.94 8.08
N PRO A 60 13.96 30.91 8.88
CA PRO A 60 13.48 29.66 9.45
C PRO A 60 13.18 28.73 8.27
N VAL A 61 13.90 27.60 8.20
CA VAL A 61 13.59 26.54 7.25
C VAL A 61 12.24 25.99 7.69
N VAL A 62 11.15 26.51 7.10
CA VAL A 62 9.82 25.96 7.33
C VAL A 62 9.89 24.51 6.86
N PRO A 63 9.65 23.51 7.73
CA PRO A 63 9.60 22.13 7.29
C PRO A 63 8.50 22.02 6.25
N SER A 64 8.89 21.89 4.98
CA SER A 64 7.94 21.60 3.92
C SER A 64 7.25 20.28 4.29
N LYS A 65 5.94 20.31 4.49
CA LYS A 65 5.13 19.11 4.68
C LYS A 65 5.43 18.17 3.51
N SER A 66 6.20 17.12 3.78
CA SER A 66 6.45 16.05 2.81
C SER A 66 5.12 15.38 2.52
N VAL A 67 4.59 15.58 1.31
CA VAL A 67 3.51 14.74 0.79
C VAL A 67 4.15 13.39 0.50
N THR A 68 4.06 12.45 1.45
CA THR A 68 4.54 11.09 1.24
C THR A 68 3.83 10.52 0.01
N ALA A 69 4.57 10.33 -1.07
CA ALA A 69 4.07 9.59 -2.22
C ALA A 69 3.58 8.22 -1.73
N LYS A 70 2.30 7.92 -1.94
CA LYS A 70 1.71 6.64 -1.51
C LYS A 70 2.45 5.50 -2.21
N THR A 71 3.01 4.57 -1.43
CA THR A 71 3.68 3.38 -1.95
C THR A 71 2.75 2.59 -2.87
N GLN A 72 3.28 2.08 -3.98
CA GLN A 72 2.54 1.28 -4.95
C GLN A 72 1.77 0.14 -4.27
N GLY A 73 0.56 -0.13 -4.75
CA GLY A 73 -0.33 -1.16 -4.24
C GLY A 73 -1.16 -0.74 -3.03
N GLN A 74 -0.82 0.33 -2.30
CA GLN A 74 -1.55 0.70 -1.09
C GLN A 74 -2.86 1.45 -1.35
N THR A 75 -3.10 1.88 -2.58
CA THR A 75 -4.35 2.56 -2.94
C THR A 75 -4.82 2.17 -4.32
N ARG A 76 -6.13 2.27 -4.51
CA ARG A 76 -6.78 2.06 -5.80
C ARG A 76 -6.21 2.90 -6.95
N ASN A 77 -5.79 4.14 -6.67
CA ASN A 77 -5.24 5.05 -7.68
C ASN A 77 -3.76 4.79 -8.00
N ASN A 78 -3.08 3.96 -7.19
CA ASN A 78 -1.70 3.55 -7.42
C ASN A 78 -1.56 2.05 -7.09
N PRO A 79 -2.18 1.14 -7.86
CA PRO A 79 -2.13 -0.29 -7.61
C PRO A 79 -0.77 -0.89 -8.01
N PHE A 80 -0.49 -2.12 -7.56
CA PHE A 80 0.54 -2.96 -8.17
C PHE A 80 0.20 -3.15 -9.65
N LYS A 81 1.18 -2.98 -10.54
CA LYS A 81 0.99 -3.19 -11.98
C LYS A 81 0.74 -4.68 -12.25
N LEU A 82 0.11 -5.01 -13.37
CA LEU A 82 -0.01 -6.38 -13.84
C LEU A 82 1.39 -7.05 -13.87
N GLY A 83 1.48 -8.29 -13.40
CA GLY A 83 2.74 -9.03 -13.24
C GLY A 83 3.59 -8.63 -12.03
N THR A 84 3.28 -7.51 -11.35
CA THR A 84 4.01 -7.10 -10.15
C THR A 84 3.44 -7.80 -8.91
N ALA A 85 4.32 -8.41 -8.12
CA ALA A 85 3.95 -9.03 -6.87
C ALA A 85 3.79 -8.00 -5.75
N GLY A 86 2.79 -8.21 -4.90
CA GLY A 86 2.47 -7.40 -3.74
C GLY A 86 2.02 -8.26 -2.56
N TYR A 87 2.10 -7.73 -1.35
CA TYR A 87 1.69 -8.46 -0.16
C TYR A 87 0.24 -8.19 0.21
N THR A 88 -0.48 -9.22 0.65
CA THR A 88 -1.73 -9.05 1.40
C THR A 88 -1.47 -8.32 2.72
N ALA A 89 -2.52 -7.79 3.34
CA ALA A 89 -2.36 -7.28 4.70
C ALA A 89 -1.98 -8.44 5.64
N GLY A 90 -1.11 -8.15 6.62
CA GLY A 90 -0.49 -9.19 7.45
C GLY A 90 0.72 -9.89 6.79
N PHE A 91 1.04 -9.57 5.53
CA PHE A 91 2.26 -9.98 4.80
C PHE A 91 2.46 -11.50 4.61
N ALA A 92 1.45 -12.31 4.91
CA ALA A 92 1.54 -13.76 4.79
C ALA A 92 1.52 -14.26 3.33
N TRP A 93 0.85 -13.54 2.43
CA TRP A 93 0.74 -13.93 1.02
C TRP A 93 1.36 -12.89 0.11
N LYS A 94 2.24 -13.34 -0.79
CA LYS A 94 2.79 -12.54 -1.88
C LYS A 94 2.06 -12.89 -3.17
N VAL A 95 1.26 -11.97 -3.70
CA VAL A 95 0.33 -12.19 -4.80
C VAL A 95 0.73 -11.34 -6.01
N ALA A 96 0.73 -11.93 -7.19
CA ALA A 96 0.79 -11.24 -8.48
C ALA A 96 -0.42 -11.61 -9.32
N VAL A 97 -0.99 -10.63 -10.01
CA VAL A 97 -1.96 -10.89 -11.09
C VAL A 97 -1.16 -11.14 -12.36
N THR A 98 -1.30 -12.32 -12.95
CA THR A 98 -0.49 -12.76 -14.09
C THR A 98 -1.22 -12.60 -15.42
N SER A 99 -2.54 -12.78 -15.44
CA SER A 99 -3.37 -12.55 -16.64
C SER A 99 -4.81 -12.19 -16.29
N VAL A 100 -5.48 -11.54 -17.24
CA VAL A 100 -6.88 -11.15 -17.13
C VAL A 100 -7.60 -11.46 -18.43
N ASN A 101 -8.72 -12.17 -18.34
CA ASN A 101 -9.69 -12.33 -19.42
C ASN A 101 -10.99 -11.62 -19.03
N ALA A 102 -11.25 -10.46 -19.63
CA ALA A 102 -12.40 -9.60 -19.31
C ALA A 102 -13.75 -10.09 -19.88
N ASN A 103 -13.75 -11.14 -20.70
CA ASN A 103 -14.95 -11.81 -21.21
C ASN A 103 -14.69 -13.30 -21.35
N ALA A 104 -14.78 -14.00 -20.24
CA ALA A 104 -14.29 -15.36 -20.10
C ALA A 104 -15.36 -16.45 -20.28
N TRP A 105 -16.58 -16.09 -20.68
CA TRP A 105 -17.69 -17.05 -20.79
C TRP A 105 -17.33 -18.25 -21.68
N SER A 106 -16.70 -18.03 -22.83
CA SER A 106 -16.31 -19.12 -23.74
C SER A 106 -15.36 -20.13 -23.07
N VAL A 107 -14.45 -19.66 -22.21
CA VAL A 107 -13.48 -20.49 -21.49
C VAL A 107 -14.16 -21.23 -20.32
N ILE A 108 -15.06 -20.56 -19.61
CA ILE A 108 -15.83 -21.16 -18.50
C ILE A 108 -16.81 -22.21 -19.02
N GLN A 109 -17.50 -21.95 -20.13
CA GLN A 109 -18.41 -22.91 -20.75
C GLN A 109 -17.67 -24.15 -21.25
N ALA A 110 -16.46 -23.98 -21.80
CA ALA A 110 -15.63 -25.10 -22.24
C ALA A 110 -15.15 -25.98 -21.08
N ALA A 111 -14.95 -25.40 -19.88
CA ALA A 111 -14.54 -26.15 -18.69
C ALA A 111 -15.66 -27.06 -18.16
N ASN A 112 -16.92 -26.61 -18.24
CA ASN A 112 -18.07 -27.45 -17.93
C ASN A 112 -19.31 -26.98 -18.71
N ALA A 113 -19.83 -27.84 -19.58
CA ALA A 113 -21.00 -27.54 -20.41
C ALA A 113 -22.31 -27.30 -19.60
N THR A 114 -22.35 -27.69 -18.33
CA THR A 114 -23.49 -27.42 -17.43
C THR A 114 -23.44 -26.04 -16.77
N ASN A 115 -22.33 -25.30 -16.92
CA ASN A 115 -22.24 -23.92 -16.48
C ASN A 115 -23.34 -23.07 -17.13
N LYS A 116 -23.87 -22.11 -16.37
CA LYS A 116 -24.88 -21.17 -16.87
C LYS A 116 -24.19 -19.92 -17.37
N ALA A 117 -24.66 -19.40 -18.51
CA ALA A 117 -24.17 -18.14 -19.04
C ALA A 117 -24.33 -17.00 -18.03
N PRO A 118 -23.47 -15.95 -18.09
CA PRO A 118 -23.66 -14.76 -17.30
C PRO A 118 -25.08 -14.21 -17.47
N ARG A 119 -25.63 -13.63 -16.40
CA ARG A 119 -26.92 -12.94 -16.49
C ARG A 119 -26.90 -11.87 -17.59
N ALA A 120 -28.05 -11.58 -18.18
CA ALA A 120 -28.17 -10.56 -19.21
C ALA A 120 -27.55 -9.21 -18.75
N GLY A 121 -26.71 -8.62 -19.60
CA GLY A 121 -25.98 -7.37 -19.30
C GLY A 121 -24.71 -7.53 -18.46
N TYR A 122 -24.32 -8.77 -18.12
CA TYR A 122 -23.11 -9.08 -17.37
C TYR A 122 -22.14 -9.92 -18.20
N VAL A 123 -20.89 -9.95 -17.76
CA VAL A 123 -19.83 -10.80 -18.29
C VAL A 123 -19.08 -11.44 -17.13
N ASP A 124 -18.54 -12.62 -17.37
CA ASP A 124 -17.60 -13.25 -16.45
C ASP A 124 -16.18 -12.78 -16.77
N VAL A 125 -15.44 -12.40 -15.73
CA VAL A 125 -14.06 -11.97 -15.79
C VAL A 125 -13.21 -12.97 -15.03
N LEU A 126 -12.23 -13.57 -15.71
CA LEU A 126 -11.21 -14.39 -15.06
C LEU A 126 -9.96 -13.58 -14.79
N VAL A 127 -9.48 -13.64 -13.55
CA VAL A 127 -8.22 -13.05 -13.11
C VAL A 127 -7.32 -14.17 -12.63
N THR A 128 -6.24 -14.42 -13.35
CA THR A 128 -5.25 -15.42 -12.95
C THR A 128 -4.29 -14.79 -11.96
N ILE A 129 -4.10 -15.47 -10.84
CA ILE A 129 -3.14 -15.07 -9.81
C ILE A 129 -2.07 -16.14 -9.63
N THR A 130 -0.88 -15.69 -9.23
CA THR A 130 0.11 -16.54 -8.58
C THR A 130 0.36 -15.98 -7.19
N ALA A 131 0.20 -16.80 -6.17
CA ALA A 131 0.38 -16.43 -4.78
C ALA A 131 1.37 -17.38 -4.09
N THR A 132 2.35 -16.83 -3.39
CA THR A 132 3.29 -17.57 -2.54
C THR A 132 2.94 -17.34 -1.08
N TYR A 133 2.81 -18.41 -0.30
CA TYR A 133 2.65 -18.31 1.15
C TYR A 133 4.01 -18.15 1.82
N ASN A 134 4.15 -17.10 2.62
CA ASN A 134 5.36 -16.73 3.35
C ASN A 134 5.13 -16.68 4.87
N GLY A 135 3.98 -17.14 5.34
CA GLY A 135 3.68 -17.20 6.77
C GLY A 135 4.44 -18.31 7.49
N PRO A 136 4.43 -18.31 8.84
CA PRO A 136 5.26 -19.21 9.65
C PRO A 136 4.81 -20.67 9.62
N ASP A 137 3.51 -20.94 9.45
CA ASP A 137 2.94 -22.28 9.59
C ASP A 137 2.17 -22.68 8.31
N THR A 138 0.84 -22.60 8.39
CA THR A 138 -0.09 -22.97 7.33
C THR A 138 -0.93 -21.76 6.94
N GLY A 139 -1.07 -21.53 5.65
CA GLY A 139 -2.01 -20.59 5.06
C GLY A 139 -3.12 -21.33 4.34
N ALA A 140 -4.36 -21.12 4.77
CA ALA A 140 -5.51 -21.60 4.02
C ALA A 140 -5.65 -20.80 2.72
N GLY A 141 -5.53 -21.46 1.57
CA GLY A 141 -5.73 -20.82 0.27
C GLY A 141 -7.14 -20.28 0.12
N PHE A 142 -8.14 -20.95 0.73
CA PHE A 142 -9.52 -20.46 0.77
C PHE A 142 -9.65 -19.09 1.46
N ASP A 143 -8.92 -18.84 2.56
CA ASP A 143 -8.92 -17.55 3.25
C ASP A 143 -8.28 -16.46 2.40
N LEU A 144 -7.24 -16.79 1.63
CA LEU A 144 -6.67 -15.86 0.66
C LEU A 144 -7.73 -15.48 -0.39
N VAL A 145 -8.34 -16.47 -1.04
CA VAL A 145 -9.16 -16.23 -2.23
C VAL A 145 -10.54 -15.64 -1.93
N SER A 146 -11.14 -16.01 -0.80
CA SER A 146 -12.45 -15.48 -0.36
C SER A 146 -12.43 -13.99 -0.04
N ASN A 147 -11.25 -13.42 0.23
CA ASN A 147 -11.07 -12.00 0.52
C ASN A 147 -10.79 -11.16 -0.73
N PHE A 148 -10.68 -11.75 -1.92
CA PHE A 148 -10.54 -10.99 -3.15
C PHE A 148 -11.87 -10.43 -3.67
N ALA A 149 -11.83 -9.18 -4.11
CA ALA A 149 -12.92 -8.52 -4.80
C ALA A 149 -12.38 -7.58 -5.88
N VAL A 150 -13.21 -7.27 -6.88
CA VAL A 150 -12.93 -6.24 -7.87
C VAL A 150 -13.73 -4.98 -7.59
N ALA A 151 -13.11 -3.81 -7.71
CA ALA A 151 -13.78 -2.52 -7.60
C ALA A 151 -13.94 -1.84 -8.96
N THR A 152 -15.13 -1.29 -9.20
CA THR A 152 -15.49 -0.54 -10.41
C THR A 152 -15.28 0.96 -10.22
N THR A 153 -15.06 1.71 -11.30
CA THR A 153 -14.90 3.18 -11.25
C THR A 153 -16.10 3.89 -10.62
N LYS A 154 -17.27 3.26 -10.65
CA LYS A 154 -18.53 3.75 -10.06
C LYS A 154 -18.68 3.45 -8.57
N GLY A 155 -17.67 2.88 -7.91
CA GLY A 155 -17.67 2.64 -6.47
C GLY A 155 -18.32 1.33 -6.02
N ALA A 156 -18.93 0.55 -6.93
CA ALA A 156 -19.40 -0.79 -6.63
C ALA A 156 -18.23 -1.80 -6.58
N SER A 157 -18.36 -2.82 -5.73
CA SER A 157 -17.43 -3.96 -5.67
C SER A 157 -18.16 -5.28 -5.92
N TYR A 158 -17.42 -6.25 -6.44
CA TYR A 158 -17.91 -7.60 -6.73
C TYR A 158 -16.91 -8.60 -6.14
N GLY A 159 -17.36 -9.44 -5.21
CA GLY A 159 -16.53 -10.50 -4.65
C GLY A 159 -16.26 -11.61 -5.66
N ALA A 160 -15.17 -12.35 -5.46
CA ALA A 160 -14.95 -13.59 -6.20
C ALA A 160 -16.08 -14.56 -5.86
N SER A 161 -16.76 -15.11 -6.87
CA SER A 161 -17.92 -15.96 -6.65
C SER A 161 -17.80 -17.27 -7.44
N PRO A 162 -17.49 -18.38 -6.76
CA PRO A 162 -17.56 -19.71 -7.37
C PRO A 162 -18.99 -20.02 -7.84
N SER A 163 -20.01 -19.61 -7.08
CA SER A 163 -21.41 -19.91 -7.40
C SER A 163 -21.97 -19.12 -8.59
N ALA A 164 -21.48 -17.91 -8.87
CA ALA A 164 -21.95 -17.11 -10.00
C ALA A 164 -21.35 -17.55 -11.34
N CYS A 165 -20.11 -18.04 -11.34
CA CYS A 165 -19.41 -18.47 -12.55
C CYS A 165 -19.52 -19.98 -12.82
N GLY A 166 -20.03 -20.77 -11.85
CA GLY A 166 -20.05 -22.22 -11.95
C GLY A 166 -18.66 -22.83 -11.76
N ILE A 167 -18.37 -23.92 -12.48
CA ILE A 167 -17.07 -24.59 -12.42
C ILE A 167 -16.06 -23.81 -13.26
N VAL A 168 -15.12 -23.17 -12.56
CA VAL A 168 -14.05 -22.34 -13.16
C VAL A 168 -12.86 -23.23 -13.51
N PRO A 169 -12.25 -23.10 -14.70
CA PRO A 169 -11.03 -23.83 -15.03
C PRO A 169 -9.87 -23.36 -14.15
N ASN A 170 -9.11 -24.31 -13.61
CA ASN A 170 -7.99 -24.05 -12.69
C ASN A 170 -8.39 -23.10 -11.54
N ASP A 171 -9.52 -23.40 -10.89
CA ASP A 171 -10.13 -22.55 -9.87
C ASP A 171 -9.21 -22.32 -8.67
N ALA A 172 -8.90 -21.07 -8.37
CA ALA A 172 -8.16 -20.71 -7.15
C ALA A 172 -9.01 -20.94 -5.89
N GLY A 173 -10.34 -21.01 -6.01
CA GLY A 173 -11.28 -21.36 -4.94
C GLY A 173 -11.17 -22.81 -4.45
N ALA A 174 -10.63 -23.71 -5.27
CA ALA A 174 -10.33 -25.09 -4.89
C ALA A 174 -8.99 -25.24 -4.14
N ALA A 175 -8.42 -24.12 -3.67
CA ALA A 175 -7.14 -24.09 -2.97
C ALA A 175 -7.24 -24.76 -1.59
N GLY A 176 -6.24 -25.59 -1.29
CA GLY A 176 -6.09 -26.25 0.00
C GLY A 176 -5.21 -25.45 0.97
N ASP A 177 -4.54 -26.17 1.85
CA ASP A 177 -3.56 -25.63 2.79
C ASP A 177 -2.19 -25.49 2.14
N TYR A 178 -1.50 -24.39 2.44
CA TYR A 178 -0.16 -24.08 1.93
C TYR A 178 0.81 -23.86 3.09
N PHE A 179 1.96 -24.51 3.01
CA PHE A 179 3.08 -24.27 3.94
C PHE A 179 4.00 -23.19 3.39
N ASN A 180 4.96 -22.73 4.21
CA ASN A 180 5.93 -21.71 3.79
C ASN A 180 6.61 -22.09 2.45
N GLY A 181 6.63 -21.16 1.50
CA GLY A 181 7.12 -21.36 0.15
C GLY A 181 6.13 -22.01 -0.82
N GLY A 182 4.98 -22.49 -0.33
CA GLY A 182 3.91 -23.05 -1.15
C GLY A 182 3.35 -22.04 -2.15
N VAL A 183 3.05 -22.50 -3.36
CA VAL A 183 2.59 -21.66 -4.46
C VAL A 183 1.20 -22.09 -4.92
N LEU A 184 0.26 -21.15 -4.90
CA LEU A 184 -1.04 -21.24 -5.55
C LEU A 184 -0.95 -20.54 -6.91
N THR A 185 -1.37 -21.20 -7.98
CA THR A 185 -1.67 -20.55 -9.26
C THR A 185 -3.03 -21.00 -9.75
N GLY A 186 -3.92 -20.04 -9.96
CA GLY A 186 -5.30 -20.34 -10.32
C GLY A 186 -6.08 -19.10 -10.73
N ASN A 187 -7.33 -19.33 -11.13
CA ASN A 187 -8.24 -18.29 -11.60
C ASN A 187 -9.23 -17.91 -10.50
N LEU A 188 -9.37 -16.60 -10.29
CA LEU A 188 -10.50 -15.99 -9.61
C LEU A 188 -11.55 -15.62 -10.67
N CYS A 189 -12.83 -15.81 -10.36
CA CYS A 189 -13.91 -15.41 -11.24
C CYS A 189 -14.82 -14.34 -10.62
N PHE A 190 -15.13 -13.33 -11.43
CA PHE A 190 -16.03 -12.23 -11.07
C PHE A 190 -17.07 -12.03 -12.16
N GLN A 191 -18.35 -12.03 -11.80
CA GLN A 191 -19.43 -11.67 -12.73
C GLN A 191 -19.84 -10.21 -12.53
N VAL A 192 -19.54 -9.36 -13.52
CA VAL A 192 -19.70 -7.90 -13.44
C VAL A 192 -20.54 -7.37 -14.60
N PRO A 193 -21.16 -6.18 -14.50
CA PRO A 193 -21.81 -5.57 -15.65
C PRO A 193 -20.82 -5.40 -16.80
N SER A 194 -21.23 -5.72 -18.02
CA SER A 194 -20.37 -5.59 -19.21
C SER A 194 -19.78 -4.18 -19.37
N SER A 195 -20.55 -3.16 -18.99
CA SER A 195 -20.16 -1.75 -19.04
C SER A 195 -18.94 -1.37 -18.17
N VAL A 196 -18.54 -2.21 -17.21
CA VAL A 196 -17.45 -1.90 -16.27
C VAL A 196 -16.28 -2.88 -16.34
N ALA A 197 -16.37 -3.94 -17.15
CA ALA A 197 -15.39 -5.03 -17.21
C ALA A 197 -13.94 -4.56 -17.47
N ASN A 198 -13.75 -3.50 -18.26
CA ASN A 198 -12.44 -2.94 -18.59
C ASN A 198 -11.94 -1.88 -17.58
N SER A 199 -12.68 -1.64 -16.49
CA SER A 199 -12.40 -0.57 -15.52
C SER A 199 -12.13 -1.08 -14.11
N LEU A 200 -11.89 -2.39 -13.99
CA LEU A 200 -11.73 -3.09 -12.72
C LEU A 200 -10.32 -2.94 -12.14
N ALA A 201 -10.25 -2.96 -10.83
CA ALA A 201 -9.02 -3.19 -10.07
C ALA A 201 -9.30 -4.27 -9.02
N LEU A 202 -8.37 -5.20 -8.86
CA LEU A 202 -8.45 -6.23 -7.82
C LEU A 202 -7.98 -5.62 -6.50
N TYR A 203 -8.63 -5.98 -5.40
CA TYR A 203 -8.14 -5.71 -4.07
C TYR A 203 -8.39 -6.89 -3.15
N TRP A 204 -7.56 -6.97 -2.10
CA TRP A 204 -7.72 -7.96 -1.05
C TRP A 204 -8.32 -7.29 0.19
N ASN A 205 -9.50 -7.73 0.61
CA ASN A 205 -10.23 -7.15 1.71
C ASN A 205 -9.59 -7.56 3.04
N ALA A 206 -8.80 -6.66 3.61
CA ALA A 206 -8.20 -6.84 4.91
C ALA A 206 -9.07 -6.18 5.96
N PHE A 207 -9.95 -6.93 6.63
CA PHE A 207 -10.85 -6.40 7.66
C PHE A 207 -10.10 -5.49 8.66
N GLY A 208 -10.42 -4.19 8.64
CA GLY A 208 -9.81 -3.19 9.54
C GLY A 208 -8.42 -2.67 9.14
N ALA A 209 -7.78 -3.22 8.10
CA ALA A 209 -6.50 -2.75 7.57
C ALA A 209 -6.63 -2.15 6.16
N LYS A 210 -5.58 -1.45 5.70
CA LYS A 210 -5.58 -0.92 4.32
C LYS A 210 -5.48 -2.07 3.32
N ALA A 211 -6.47 -2.17 2.44
CA ALA A 211 -6.49 -3.14 1.37
C ALA A 211 -5.36 -2.85 0.35
N PRO A 212 -4.56 -3.88 -0.05
CA PRO A 212 -3.69 -3.79 -1.20
C PRO A 212 -4.48 -3.94 -2.51
N TRP A 213 -3.97 -3.34 -3.58
CA TRP A 213 -4.61 -3.19 -4.88
C TRP A 213 -3.70 -3.66 -6.01
N TRP A 214 -4.27 -4.36 -7.00
CA TRP A 214 -3.60 -4.78 -8.23
C TRP A 214 -4.38 -4.30 -9.45
N ALA A 215 -3.64 -3.81 -10.43
CA ALA A 215 -4.17 -3.43 -11.73
C ALA A 215 -4.52 -4.67 -12.54
N LEU A 216 -5.60 -4.58 -13.31
CA LEU A 216 -6.06 -5.63 -14.22
C LEU A 216 -5.76 -5.29 -15.69
N ARG A 217 -4.92 -4.26 -15.92
CA ARG A 217 -4.46 -3.73 -17.21
C ARG A 217 -3.24 -2.83 -17.02
#